data_AF-A0A7W0W8H3-F1
#
_entry.id   AF-A0A7W0W8H3-F1
#
_cell.length_a   1.000
_cell.length_b   1.000
_cell.length_c   1.000
_cell.angle_alpha   90.00
_cell.angle_beta   90.00
_cell.angle_gamma   90.00
#
_symmetry.space_group_name_H-M   'P 1'
#
loop_
_entity.id
_entity.type
_entity.pdbx_description
1 polymer ?
#
loop_
_entity_poly.entity_id
_entity_poly.type
_entity_poly.pdbx_seq_one_letter_code
_entity_poly.pdbx_strand_id
1 'polypeptide(L)'
;MQFNTSYLNLTPNKTARSTRAFKPEFVVMHETAGYGSLQWNLKPEVRSSYNYLISRTGTVYHYVDEKAFIAWHAGISSAARGYTGGQLNVYAIGVELEGPNDSTPITTAQTKAMVELLRFFRETYGIPLTRQYYFAHKDVAPSHKSDPRGYSVEYTLKIISDSEPAPTTRPNTLGAQLRNEVYKLAGGEYRPDWRFHQVARENKLGSPIKVGMDFTTKGVRYTGEVYGRDVIISPYEQWNIVLSANELTDNEVYTDLMRFTYGALGVDFRPEQAFYRFISQTPRKPVGVPLDDSIRLQARDGAAYATQLYTFETLYTPITAGGGSTDWSVVRQLSSVLAAQNINAADAALRDVINETMYMRINDRFVPEFPFIKKALELKFGAPLTTKREWTFKGKTYVYQVYAGDTLYAVKGDLTTLKRLSQTAD
;
A
#
# COMPACT_ATOMS: atom_id res chain seq x y z
N MET A 1 17.80 -9.61 22.30
CA MET A 1 16.41 -9.41 22.75
C MET A 1 16.35 -9.61 24.26
N GLN A 2 15.58 -8.80 24.99
CA GLN A 2 15.39 -8.96 26.44
C GLN A 2 14.09 -9.71 26.71
N PHE A 3 14.12 -10.72 27.58
CA PHE A 3 12.94 -11.48 27.99
C PHE A 3 12.56 -11.17 29.43
N ASN A 4 11.26 -11.20 29.71
CA ASN A 4 10.78 -11.31 31.09
C ASN A 4 10.82 -12.79 31.50
N THR A 5 11.70 -13.12 32.44
CA THR A 5 11.91 -14.49 32.93
C THR A 5 11.33 -14.72 34.32
N SER A 6 10.47 -13.83 34.82
CA SER A 6 9.87 -13.94 36.17
C SER A 6 9.02 -15.21 36.35
N TYR A 7 8.63 -15.86 35.25
CA TYR A 7 7.82 -17.08 35.24
C TYR A 7 8.56 -18.31 34.70
N LEU A 8 9.88 -18.21 34.51
CA LEU A 8 10.68 -19.25 33.88
C LEU A 8 10.58 -20.58 34.63
N ASN A 9 10.10 -21.60 33.92
CA ASN A 9 9.94 -22.97 34.38
C ASN A 9 9.00 -23.15 35.59
N LEU A 10 8.09 -22.21 35.87
CA LEU A 10 7.14 -22.35 36.99
C LEU A 10 5.96 -23.28 36.68
N THR A 11 5.57 -23.43 35.41
CA THR A 11 4.47 -24.35 35.04
C THR A 11 4.88 -25.83 35.25
N PRO A 12 4.03 -26.69 35.83
CA PRO A 12 4.30 -28.12 35.92
C PRO A 12 4.06 -28.86 34.59
N ASN A 13 3.39 -28.23 33.63
CA ASN A 13 2.99 -28.84 32.35
C ASN A 13 4.16 -28.88 31.36
N LYS A 14 5.25 -29.55 31.70
CA LYS A 14 6.45 -29.66 30.87
C LYS A 14 7.20 -30.96 31.14
N THR A 15 7.94 -31.46 30.16
CA THR A 15 8.75 -32.67 30.32
C THR A 15 10.24 -32.33 30.28
N ALA A 16 11.02 -32.84 31.24
CA ALA A 16 12.48 -32.63 31.22
C ALA A 16 13.11 -33.31 29.99
N ARG A 17 14.04 -32.61 29.33
CA ARG A 17 14.84 -33.20 28.26
C ARG A 17 15.97 -34.04 28.86
N SER A 18 16.32 -35.13 28.17
CA SER A 18 17.47 -35.98 28.53
C SER A 18 18.82 -35.30 28.30
N THR A 19 18.86 -34.24 27.48
CA THR A 19 20.05 -33.44 27.18
C THR A 19 19.70 -31.97 26.98
N ARG A 20 20.65 -31.09 27.27
CA ARG A 20 20.56 -29.64 27.00
C ARG A 20 21.09 -29.24 25.62
N ALA A 21 21.62 -30.19 24.84
CA ALA A 21 22.11 -29.96 23.47
C ALA A 21 20.98 -29.87 22.43
N PHE A 22 19.75 -29.56 22.86
CA PHE A 22 18.60 -29.48 21.99
C PHE A 22 18.65 -28.23 21.10
N LYS A 23 18.32 -28.45 19.82
CA LYS A 23 18.16 -27.39 18.82
C LYS A 23 16.76 -27.54 18.20
N PRO A 24 15.86 -26.56 18.40
CA PRO A 24 14.55 -26.60 17.77
C PRO A 24 14.68 -26.47 16.26
N GLU A 25 13.78 -27.13 15.55
CA GLU A 25 13.77 -27.15 14.09
C GLU A 25 12.75 -26.17 13.50
N PHE A 26 11.65 -25.89 14.21
CA PHE A 26 10.56 -25.04 13.72
C PHE A 26 9.77 -24.43 14.89
N VAL A 27 8.79 -23.59 14.57
CA VAL A 27 7.97 -22.88 15.56
C VAL A 27 6.49 -23.08 15.26
N VAL A 28 5.68 -23.28 16.30
CA VAL A 28 4.22 -23.29 16.24
C VAL A 28 3.69 -22.07 16.97
N MET A 29 2.89 -21.28 16.25
CA MET A 29 2.27 -20.03 16.69
C MET A 29 0.86 -20.30 17.18
N HIS A 30 0.55 -19.75 18.35
CA HIS A 30 -0.71 -19.88 19.06
C HIS A 30 -1.27 -18.51 19.38
N GLU A 31 -2.57 -18.47 19.65
CA GLU A 31 -3.23 -17.32 20.29
C GLU A 31 -3.96 -17.85 21.52
N THR A 32 -3.90 -17.10 22.61
CA THR A 32 -4.71 -17.41 23.80
C THR A 32 -6.20 -17.36 23.47
N ALA A 33 -7.06 -17.81 24.39
CA ALA A 33 -8.52 -17.66 24.28
C ALA A 33 -9.05 -16.56 25.23
N GLY A 34 -8.30 -15.47 25.40
CA GLY A 34 -8.61 -14.40 26.36
C GLY A 34 -7.41 -13.52 26.68
N TYR A 35 -7.57 -12.64 27.68
CA TYR A 35 -6.53 -11.73 28.15
C TYR A 35 -6.03 -12.15 29.54
N GLY A 36 -4.78 -11.83 29.87
CA GLY A 36 -4.17 -12.16 31.16
C GLY A 36 -3.86 -13.66 31.35
N SER A 37 -3.75 -14.42 30.27
CA SER A 37 -3.70 -15.90 30.31
C SER A 37 -2.41 -16.49 30.90
N LEU A 38 -1.35 -15.69 31.10
CA LEU A 38 -0.07 -16.22 31.59
C LEU A 38 -0.21 -16.94 32.93
N GLN A 39 -0.88 -16.34 33.93
CA GLN A 39 -1.07 -16.99 35.23
C GLN A 39 -1.94 -18.25 35.13
N TRP A 40 -2.90 -18.26 34.21
CA TRP A 40 -3.73 -19.43 33.93
C TRP A 40 -2.88 -20.57 33.38
N ASN A 41 -1.98 -20.31 32.42
CA ASN A 41 -1.10 -21.31 31.80
C ASN A 41 -0.12 -21.99 32.78
N LEU A 42 0.07 -21.45 33.99
CA LEU A 42 0.92 -22.05 35.01
C LEU A 42 0.21 -23.12 35.84
N LYS A 43 -1.11 -23.26 35.72
CA LYS A 43 -1.90 -24.19 36.53
C LYS A 43 -1.75 -25.64 36.04
N PRO A 44 -1.57 -26.64 36.94
CA PRO A 44 -1.47 -28.05 36.55
C PRO A 44 -2.66 -28.57 35.74
N GLU A 45 -3.87 -28.05 36.00
CA GLU A 45 -5.10 -28.52 35.39
C GLU A 45 -5.21 -28.15 33.90
N VAL A 46 -4.45 -27.15 33.44
CA VAL A 46 -4.45 -26.70 32.04
C VAL A 46 -3.85 -27.75 31.11
N ARG A 47 -2.91 -28.58 31.61
CA ARG A 47 -2.25 -29.66 30.85
C ARG A 47 -1.71 -29.20 29.49
N SER A 48 -1.30 -27.94 29.41
CA SER A 48 -0.69 -27.28 28.24
C SER A 48 0.35 -26.27 28.73
N SER A 49 1.33 -25.97 27.89
CA SER A 49 2.32 -24.91 28.11
C SER A 49 2.98 -24.49 26.81
N TYR A 50 3.58 -23.29 26.81
CA TYR A 50 4.31 -22.71 25.69
C TYR A 50 5.68 -22.21 26.17
N ASN A 51 6.63 -22.00 25.26
CA ASN A 51 7.94 -21.47 25.60
C ASN A 51 7.89 -19.97 25.84
N TYR A 52 7.16 -19.27 24.98
CA TYR A 52 7.05 -17.81 24.99
C TYR A 52 5.58 -17.36 24.95
N LEU A 53 5.27 -16.26 25.64
CA LEU A 53 4.02 -15.52 25.51
C LEU A 53 4.30 -14.04 25.23
N ILE A 54 3.62 -13.45 24.25
CA ILE A 54 3.71 -12.03 23.93
C ILE A 54 2.40 -11.34 24.34
N SER A 55 2.46 -10.48 25.37
CA SER A 55 1.30 -9.71 25.84
C SER A 55 0.83 -8.68 24.82
N ARG A 56 -0.38 -8.14 24.97
CA ARG A 56 -0.92 -7.05 24.13
C ARG A 56 -0.01 -5.81 24.11
N THR A 57 0.80 -5.59 25.15
CA THR A 57 1.77 -4.49 25.25
C THR A 57 3.12 -4.79 24.62
N GLY A 58 3.32 -5.98 24.04
CA GLY A 58 4.59 -6.40 23.43
C GLY A 58 5.61 -6.97 24.40
N THR A 59 5.27 -7.18 25.68
CA THR A 59 6.17 -7.83 26.64
C THR A 59 6.31 -9.31 26.28
N VAL A 60 7.54 -9.77 26.09
CA VAL A 60 7.83 -11.19 25.81
C VAL A 60 8.23 -11.91 27.09
N TYR A 61 7.34 -12.79 27.55
CA TYR A 61 7.59 -13.70 28.66
C TYR A 61 8.21 -14.98 28.15
N HIS A 62 9.42 -15.31 28.61
CA HIS A 62 10.04 -16.62 28.39
C HIS A 62 9.78 -17.46 29.64
N TYR A 63 8.91 -18.46 29.52
CA TYR A 63 8.41 -19.16 30.70
C TYR A 63 8.54 -20.70 30.68
N VAL A 64 8.94 -21.29 29.55
CA VAL A 64 9.51 -22.66 29.52
C VAL A 64 10.80 -22.63 28.72
N ASP A 65 11.91 -22.98 29.38
CA ASP A 65 13.22 -23.08 28.74
C ASP A 65 13.24 -24.26 27.77
N GLU A 66 13.23 -23.96 26.48
CA GLU A 66 13.23 -24.93 25.39
C GLU A 66 14.45 -25.86 25.40
N LYS A 67 15.60 -25.44 25.96
CA LYS A 67 16.80 -26.28 26.04
C LYS A 67 16.72 -27.31 27.15
N ALA A 68 16.02 -27.00 28.24
CA ALA A 68 15.89 -27.88 29.40
C ALA A 68 14.59 -28.70 29.38
N PHE A 69 13.53 -28.19 28.76
CA PHE A 69 12.20 -28.76 28.83
C PHE A 69 11.49 -28.79 27.47
N ILE A 70 10.56 -29.74 27.35
CA ILE A 70 9.57 -29.86 26.28
C ILE A 70 8.28 -29.22 26.79
N ALA A 71 7.85 -28.12 26.15
CA ALA A 71 6.55 -27.50 26.40
C ALA A 71 5.43 -28.33 25.73
N TRP A 72 4.23 -28.33 26.31
CA TRP A 72 3.12 -29.14 25.83
C TRP A 72 2.13 -28.29 25.03
N HIS A 73 2.42 -27.97 23.76
CA HIS A 73 1.67 -26.95 23.02
C HIS A 73 0.87 -27.45 21.80
N ALA A 74 1.36 -28.45 21.05
CA ALA A 74 0.81 -28.81 19.74
C ALA A 74 -0.36 -29.82 19.78
N GLY A 75 -0.52 -30.55 20.88
CA GLY A 75 -1.54 -31.60 21.02
C GLY A 75 -1.26 -32.87 20.20
N ILE A 76 -2.05 -33.92 20.46
CA ILE A 76 -1.82 -35.28 19.93
C ILE A 76 -2.23 -35.46 18.45
N SER A 77 -3.16 -34.64 17.95
CA SER A 77 -3.67 -34.72 16.58
C SER A 77 -3.01 -33.69 15.66
N SER A 78 -1.70 -33.46 15.84
CA SER A 78 -0.93 -32.47 15.08
C SER A 78 0.09 -33.12 14.16
N ALA A 79 0.41 -32.50 13.03
CA ALA A 79 1.43 -32.98 12.11
C ALA A 79 2.13 -31.81 11.39
N ALA A 80 3.47 -31.84 11.35
CA ALA A 80 4.27 -30.87 10.60
C ALA A 80 5.68 -31.40 10.37
N ARG A 81 6.28 -31.09 9.21
CA ARG A 81 7.68 -31.45 8.87
C ARG A 81 8.04 -32.93 9.09
N GLY A 82 7.10 -33.84 8.91
CA GLY A 82 7.31 -35.28 9.12
C GLY A 82 7.18 -35.75 10.57
N TYR A 83 6.94 -34.86 11.52
CA TYR A 83 6.65 -35.17 12.92
C TYR A 83 5.13 -35.25 13.14
N THR A 84 4.70 -36.08 14.09
CA THR A 84 3.28 -36.21 14.48
C THR A 84 3.07 -36.18 16.00
N GLY A 85 1.90 -35.67 16.41
CA GLY A 85 1.44 -35.59 17.78
C GLY A 85 2.47 -34.99 18.73
N GLY A 86 2.77 -35.72 19.81
CA GLY A 86 3.74 -35.27 20.82
C GLY A 86 5.16 -35.04 20.28
N GLN A 87 5.53 -35.57 19.11
CA GLN A 87 6.83 -35.30 18.49
C GLN A 87 6.99 -33.83 18.12
N LEU A 88 5.91 -33.13 17.75
CA LEU A 88 6.00 -31.70 17.44
C LEU A 88 6.48 -30.91 18.66
N ASN A 89 5.98 -31.23 19.86
CA ASN A 89 6.42 -30.60 21.11
C ASN A 89 7.93 -30.82 21.35
N VAL A 90 8.48 -31.96 20.90
CA VAL A 90 9.91 -32.26 21.07
C VAL A 90 10.77 -31.35 20.22
N TYR A 91 10.39 -31.10 18.96
CA TYR A 91 11.23 -30.42 17.97
C TYR A 91 10.85 -28.95 17.70
N ALA A 92 9.68 -28.50 18.18
CA ALA A 92 9.20 -27.15 17.97
C ALA A 92 9.35 -26.27 19.22
N ILE A 93 9.38 -24.95 18.98
CA ILE A 93 9.09 -23.95 20.00
C ILE A 93 7.60 -23.59 19.92
N GLY A 94 6.91 -23.54 21.05
CA GLY A 94 5.55 -22.98 21.16
C GLY A 94 5.62 -21.49 21.52
N VAL A 95 5.05 -20.63 20.68
CA VAL A 95 4.91 -19.18 20.96
C VAL A 95 3.44 -18.80 20.97
N GLU A 96 3.00 -18.14 22.03
CA GLU A 96 1.62 -17.71 22.21
C GLU A 96 1.49 -16.18 22.14
N LEU A 97 0.48 -15.69 21.42
CA LEU A 97 0.10 -14.28 21.40
C LEU A 97 -1.14 -14.09 22.29
N GLU A 98 -1.08 -13.11 23.19
CA GLU A 98 -2.25 -12.74 23.99
C GLU A 98 -3.33 -12.10 23.10
N GLY A 99 -4.55 -12.62 23.18
CA GLY A 99 -5.67 -12.29 22.32
C GLY A 99 -6.89 -13.18 22.59
N PRO A 100 -8.08 -12.76 22.14
CA PRO A 100 -9.33 -13.49 22.35
C PRO A 100 -9.54 -14.67 21.40
N ASN A 101 -8.71 -14.83 20.35
CA ASN A 101 -8.89 -15.82 19.29
C ASN A 101 -10.28 -15.75 18.61
N ASP A 102 -10.75 -14.52 18.35
CA ASP A 102 -12.02 -14.23 17.68
C ASP A 102 -11.83 -13.45 16.36
N SER A 103 -10.59 -13.38 15.88
CA SER A 103 -10.13 -12.56 14.74
C SER A 103 -9.86 -11.09 15.06
N THR A 104 -9.93 -10.67 16.34
CA THR A 104 -9.38 -9.40 16.80
C THR A 104 -7.87 -9.32 16.47
N PRO A 105 -7.40 -8.32 15.71
CA PRO A 105 -5.99 -8.24 15.33
C PRO A 105 -5.02 -8.13 16.51
N ILE A 106 -3.81 -8.69 16.34
CA ILE A 106 -2.69 -8.42 17.25
C ILE A 106 -2.27 -6.94 17.22
N THR A 107 -1.72 -6.43 18.33
CA THR A 107 -1.26 -5.03 18.39
C THR A 107 0.03 -4.82 17.62
N THR A 108 0.34 -3.56 17.29
CA THR A 108 1.64 -3.16 16.77
C THR A 108 2.79 -3.58 17.70
N ALA A 109 2.61 -3.48 19.02
CA ALA A 109 3.63 -3.88 19.99
C ALA A 109 3.89 -5.40 19.94
N GLN A 110 2.83 -6.22 19.78
CA GLN A 110 2.96 -7.66 19.57
C GLN A 110 3.68 -7.99 18.26
N THR A 111 3.36 -7.27 17.18
CA THR A 111 4.03 -7.45 15.89
C THR A 111 5.54 -7.18 15.99
N LYS A 112 5.95 -6.07 16.64
CA LYS A 112 7.36 -5.73 16.85
C LYS A 112 8.08 -6.80 17.67
N ALA A 113 7.49 -7.19 18.80
CA ALA A 113 8.03 -8.23 19.66
C ALA A 113 8.16 -9.58 18.92
N MET A 114 7.18 -9.93 18.09
CA MET A 114 7.23 -11.16 17.29
C MET A 114 8.37 -11.11 16.26
N VAL A 115 8.52 -10.00 15.54
CA VAL A 115 9.62 -9.82 14.57
C VAL A 115 10.98 -10.01 15.22
N GLU A 116 11.20 -9.39 16.38
CA GLU A 116 12.44 -9.54 17.15
C GLU A 116 12.64 -10.99 17.63
N LEU A 117 11.56 -11.65 18.06
CA LEU A 117 11.60 -13.03 18.54
C LEU A 117 11.97 -14.01 17.42
N LEU A 118 11.43 -13.85 16.21
CA LEU A 118 11.80 -14.72 15.09
C LEU A 118 13.25 -14.49 14.63
N ARG A 119 13.72 -13.24 14.63
CA ARG A 119 15.15 -12.94 14.38
C ARG A 119 16.05 -13.59 15.42
N PHE A 120 15.67 -13.52 16.69
CA PHE A 120 16.36 -14.22 17.78
C PHE A 120 16.40 -15.74 17.54
N PHE A 121 15.32 -16.37 17.09
CA PHE A 121 15.32 -17.80 16.77
C PHE A 121 16.23 -18.13 15.58
N ARG A 122 16.25 -17.30 14.54
CA ARG A 122 17.20 -17.46 13.43
C ARG A 122 18.65 -17.36 13.92
N GLU A 123 18.97 -16.36 14.72
CA GLU A 123 20.34 -16.11 15.19
C GLU A 123 20.81 -17.19 16.18
N THR A 124 19.93 -17.61 17.09
CA THR A 124 20.27 -18.55 18.16
C THR A 124 20.23 -20.00 17.69
N TYR A 125 19.24 -20.34 16.86
CA TYR A 125 18.94 -21.71 16.46
C TYR A 125 19.08 -21.95 14.96
N GLY A 126 19.40 -20.95 14.15
CA GLY A 126 19.53 -21.14 12.70
C GLY A 126 18.22 -21.53 12.02
N ILE A 127 17.06 -21.25 12.63
CA ILE A 127 15.75 -21.55 12.04
C ILE A 127 15.52 -20.57 10.87
N PRO A 128 15.39 -21.03 9.62
CA PRO A 128 15.22 -20.13 8.47
C PRO A 128 13.86 -19.43 8.49
N LEU A 129 13.84 -18.11 8.30
CA LEU A 129 12.65 -17.24 8.28
C LEU A 129 11.78 -17.46 7.03
N THR A 130 11.27 -18.68 6.86
CA THR A 130 10.46 -19.10 5.72
C THR A 130 9.29 -19.95 6.22
N ARG A 131 8.19 -19.95 5.46
CA ARG A 131 6.91 -20.53 5.91
C ARG A 131 7.00 -22.03 6.28
N GLN A 132 7.95 -22.76 5.72
CA GLN A 132 8.20 -24.17 6.01
C GLN A 132 8.71 -24.45 7.44
N TYR A 133 9.07 -23.42 8.22
CA TYR A 133 9.58 -23.53 9.60
C TYR A 133 8.73 -22.81 10.63
N TYR A 134 7.65 -22.14 10.23
CA TYR A 134 6.75 -21.43 11.12
C TYR A 134 5.32 -21.80 10.76
N PHE A 135 4.57 -22.32 11.72
CA PHE A 135 3.22 -22.84 11.50
C PHE A 135 2.23 -22.16 12.44
N ALA A 136 1.01 -21.93 11.98
CA ALA A 136 -0.10 -21.65 12.88
C ALA A 136 -0.67 -22.97 13.43
N HIS A 137 -1.21 -22.96 14.66
CA HIS A 137 -1.72 -24.18 15.29
C HIS A 137 -2.85 -24.85 14.48
N LYS A 138 -3.74 -24.04 13.89
CA LYS A 138 -4.77 -24.48 12.94
C LYS A 138 -4.22 -25.18 11.70
N ASP A 139 -2.98 -24.90 11.29
CA ASP A 139 -2.39 -25.57 10.12
C ASP A 139 -1.84 -26.94 10.46
N VAL A 140 -1.34 -27.11 11.69
CA VAL A 140 -0.79 -28.40 12.15
C VAL A 140 -1.87 -29.32 12.71
N ALA A 141 -3.00 -28.78 13.17
CA ALA A 141 -4.12 -29.54 13.73
C ALA A 141 -5.50 -29.04 13.23
N PRO A 142 -5.75 -29.02 11.90
CA PRO A 142 -6.90 -28.33 11.29
C PRO A 142 -8.28 -28.85 11.72
N SER A 143 -8.38 -30.12 12.13
CA SER A 143 -9.66 -30.71 12.56
C SER A 143 -10.07 -30.31 13.98
N HIS A 144 -9.19 -29.68 14.77
CA HIS A 144 -9.41 -29.46 16.20
C HIS A 144 -9.00 -28.08 16.71
N LYS A 145 -8.21 -27.34 15.94
CA LYS A 145 -7.64 -26.06 16.35
C LYS A 145 -7.98 -24.98 15.33
N SER A 146 -8.34 -23.81 15.86
CA SER A 146 -8.68 -22.64 15.07
C SER A 146 -7.71 -21.48 15.29
N ASP A 147 -6.87 -21.56 16.33
CA ASP A 147 -5.88 -20.55 16.67
C ASP A 147 -4.65 -20.61 15.74
N PRO A 148 -3.97 -19.47 15.54
CA PRO A 148 -4.40 -18.12 15.87
C PRO A 148 -5.35 -17.54 14.80
N ARG A 149 -6.30 -16.70 15.23
CA ARG A 149 -7.26 -16.01 14.36
C ARG A 149 -6.93 -14.54 14.17
N GLY A 150 -6.34 -13.88 15.17
CA GLY A 150 -5.88 -12.50 15.12
C GLY A 150 -4.49 -12.30 14.51
N TYR A 151 -3.82 -13.39 14.10
CA TYR A 151 -2.43 -13.39 13.64
C TYR A 151 -2.23 -14.22 12.36
N SER A 152 -1.32 -13.76 11.50
CA SER A 152 -0.83 -14.48 10.33
C SER A 152 0.69 -14.67 10.40
N VAL A 153 1.13 -15.92 10.22
CA VAL A 153 2.55 -16.27 10.15
C VAL A 153 3.19 -15.66 8.91
N GLU A 154 2.49 -15.75 7.78
CA GLU A 154 2.90 -15.24 6.48
C GLU A 154 3.14 -13.72 6.55
N TYR A 155 2.25 -13.01 7.23
CA TYR A 155 2.35 -11.57 7.43
C TYR A 155 3.63 -11.17 8.17
N THR A 156 3.93 -11.82 9.31
CA THR A 156 5.15 -11.53 10.07
C THR A 156 6.42 -11.87 9.31
N LEU A 157 6.46 -13.02 8.63
CA LEU A 157 7.61 -13.39 7.81
C LEU A 157 7.83 -12.40 6.66
N LYS A 158 6.74 -11.89 6.07
CA LYS A 158 6.81 -10.84 5.06
C LYS A 158 7.35 -9.52 5.63
N ILE A 159 6.91 -9.09 6.82
CA ILE A 159 7.49 -7.91 7.49
C ILE A 159 9.00 -8.07 7.69
N ILE A 160 9.46 -9.26 8.11
CA ILE A 160 10.89 -9.48 8.31
C ILE A 160 11.64 -9.40 6.97
N SER A 161 11.13 -10.03 5.93
CA SER A 161 11.70 -9.93 4.57
C SER A 161 11.74 -8.50 4.06
N ASP A 162 10.68 -7.71 4.27
CA ASP A 162 10.55 -6.33 3.79
C ASP A 162 11.38 -5.34 4.63
N SER A 163 11.74 -5.71 5.86
CA SER A 163 12.60 -4.91 6.75
C SER A 163 14.08 -5.33 6.72
N GLU A 164 14.40 -6.43 6.04
CA GLU A 164 15.78 -6.77 5.70
C GLU A 164 16.20 -5.96 4.47
N PRO A 165 17.36 -5.29 4.49
CA PRO A 165 17.79 -4.51 3.35
C PRO A 165 17.95 -5.44 2.13
N ALA A 166 17.12 -5.22 1.11
CA ALA A 166 17.29 -5.85 -0.19
C ALA A 166 18.69 -5.50 -0.75
N PRO A 167 19.26 -6.34 -1.65
CA PRO A 167 20.51 -6.03 -2.32
C PRO A 167 20.49 -4.61 -2.90
N THR A 168 21.43 -3.79 -2.44
CA THR A 168 21.40 -2.33 -2.46
C THR A 168 21.69 -1.68 -3.82
N THR A 169 21.85 -2.45 -4.90
CA THR A 169 22.16 -1.86 -6.21
C THR A 169 20.88 -1.44 -6.92
N ARG A 170 20.55 -0.14 -6.83
CA ARG A 170 19.53 0.48 -7.69
C ARG A 170 19.87 0.17 -9.16
N PRO A 171 18.91 -0.29 -9.97
CA PRO A 171 19.21 -0.58 -11.36
C PRO A 171 19.71 0.69 -12.08
N ASN A 172 20.82 0.55 -12.81
CA ASN A 172 21.47 1.65 -13.53
C ASN A 172 21.20 1.56 -15.05
N THR A 173 19.96 1.20 -15.39
CA THR A 173 19.43 1.20 -16.76
C THR A 173 18.74 2.53 -17.05
N LEU A 174 18.46 2.76 -18.34
CA LEU A 174 17.73 3.94 -18.77
C LEU A 174 16.34 4.05 -18.11
N GLY A 175 15.60 2.94 -18.04
CA GLY A 175 14.24 2.92 -17.49
C GLY A 175 14.21 3.22 -16.00
N ALA A 176 15.08 2.58 -15.21
CA ALA A 176 15.14 2.81 -13.77
C ALA A 176 15.59 4.22 -13.41
N GLN A 177 16.58 4.76 -14.13
CA GLN A 177 17.09 6.10 -13.88
C GLN A 177 16.11 7.19 -14.32
N LEU A 178 15.45 7.03 -15.48
CA LEU A 178 14.39 7.96 -15.89
C LEU A 178 13.17 7.88 -14.97
N ARG A 179 12.79 6.68 -14.49
CA ARG A 179 11.77 6.55 -13.43
C ARG A 179 12.18 7.30 -12.18
N ASN A 180 13.42 7.17 -11.74
CA ASN A 180 13.91 7.91 -10.59
C ASN A 180 13.80 9.44 -10.79
N GLU A 181 14.09 9.95 -11.99
CA GLU A 181 13.84 11.37 -12.30
C GLU A 181 12.36 11.75 -12.19
N VAL A 182 11.44 10.90 -12.64
CA VAL A 182 9.99 11.15 -12.49
C VAL A 182 9.57 11.14 -11.01
N TYR A 183 10.06 10.19 -10.21
CA TYR A 183 9.77 10.11 -8.77
C TYR A 183 10.32 11.33 -7.99
N LYS A 184 11.47 11.87 -8.38
CA LYS A 184 12.00 13.12 -7.80
C LYS A 184 11.06 14.30 -7.99
N LEU A 185 10.41 14.39 -9.16
CA LEU A 185 9.42 15.44 -9.42
C LEU A 185 8.19 15.32 -8.52
N ALA A 186 7.87 14.11 -8.07
CA ALA A 186 6.81 13.84 -7.10
C ALA A 186 7.26 13.97 -5.63
N GLY A 187 8.51 14.40 -5.39
CA GLY A 187 9.06 14.61 -4.05
C GLY A 187 9.65 13.36 -3.37
N GLY A 188 9.95 12.30 -4.15
CA GLY A 188 10.54 11.06 -3.62
C GLY A 188 11.64 10.46 -4.50
N GLU A 189 11.87 9.16 -4.38
CA GLU A 189 12.85 8.42 -5.19
C GLU A 189 12.22 7.12 -5.70
N TYR A 190 12.68 6.64 -6.86
CA TYR A 190 12.23 5.35 -7.36
C TYR A 190 12.96 4.21 -6.65
N ARG A 191 12.17 3.28 -6.11
CA ARG A 191 12.60 2.11 -5.35
C ARG A 191 11.88 0.85 -5.84
N PRO A 192 12.46 0.06 -6.76
CA PRO A 192 11.81 -1.14 -7.28
C PRO A 192 11.56 -2.22 -6.21
N ASP A 193 12.29 -2.13 -5.10
CA ASP A 193 12.16 -2.93 -3.89
C ASP A 193 10.96 -2.54 -3.01
N TRP A 194 10.37 -1.35 -3.19
CA TRP A 194 9.26 -0.88 -2.35
C TRP A 194 7.91 -1.36 -2.86
N ARG A 195 7.06 -1.83 -1.93
CA ARG A 195 5.75 -2.39 -2.28
C ARG A 195 4.83 -1.37 -2.95
N PHE A 196 4.84 -0.09 -2.54
CA PHE A 196 4.08 0.96 -3.20
C PHE A 196 4.39 1.04 -4.70
N HIS A 197 5.67 1.04 -5.07
CA HIS A 197 6.09 1.15 -6.46
C HIS A 197 5.80 -0.11 -7.26
N GLN A 198 5.89 -1.29 -6.64
CA GLN A 198 5.48 -2.55 -7.25
C GLN A 198 3.97 -2.55 -7.54
N VAL A 199 3.15 -2.17 -6.56
CA VAL A 199 1.68 -2.09 -6.71
C VAL A 199 1.29 -1.05 -7.76
N ALA A 200 1.94 0.10 -7.78
CA ALA A 200 1.70 1.13 -8.78
C ALA A 200 2.00 0.65 -10.20
N ARG A 201 3.09 -0.11 -10.37
CA ARG A 201 3.49 -0.75 -11.64
C ARG A 201 2.52 -1.85 -12.05
N GLU A 202 2.23 -2.79 -11.15
CA GLU A 202 1.33 -3.93 -11.35
C GLU A 202 -0.06 -3.46 -11.80
N ASN A 203 -0.60 -2.44 -11.13
CA ASN A 203 -1.94 -1.90 -11.39
C ASN A 203 -1.97 -0.74 -12.40
N LYS A 204 -0.82 -0.40 -13.01
CA LYS A 204 -0.71 0.65 -14.03
C LYS A 204 -1.31 1.99 -13.57
N LEU A 205 -1.02 2.38 -12.33
CA LEU A 205 -1.60 3.59 -11.69
C LEU A 205 -1.15 4.91 -12.33
N GLY A 206 -0.17 4.85 -13.23
CA GLY A 206 0.34 5.99 -13.98
C GLY A 206 1.57 6.62 -13.32
N SER A 207 1.82 7.88 -13.61
CA SER A 207 2.97 8.61 -13.06
C SER A 207 2.71 9.01 -11.60
N PRO A 208 3.73 8.98 -10.72
CA PRO A 208 3.62 9.52 -9.37
C PRO A 208 3.43 11.04 -9.43
N ILE A 209 2.58 11.55 -8.55
CA ILE A 209 2.30 12.99 -8.38
C ILE A 209 2.83 13.45 -7.01
N LYS A 210 2.62 12.64 -5.98
CA LYS A 210 3.14 12.88 -4.64
C LYS A 210 3.63 11.57 -4.03
N VAL A 211 4.89 11.53 -3.63
CA VAL A 211 5.48 10.43 -2.88
C VAL A 211 5.55 10.83 -1.42
N GLY A 212 4.95 10.02 -0.54
CA GLY A 212 4.88 10.30 0.88
C GLY A 212 3.76 11.28 1.23
N MET A 213 2.77 10.75 1.94
CA MET A 213 1.66 11.48 2.52
C MET A 213 1.20 10.74 3.77
N ASP A 214 1.53 11.29 4.93
CA ASP A 214 1.17 10.68 6.21
C ASP A 214 -0.13 11.27 6.74
N PHE A 215 -1.00 10.42 7.28
CA PHE A 215 -2.20 10.85 7.96
C PHE A 215 -2.66 9.85 9.02
N THR A 216 -3.52 10.29 9.94
CA THR A 216 -4.09 9.43 10.97
C THR A 216 -5.60 9.53 10.94
N THR A 217 -6.27 8.39 10.93
CA THR A 217 -7.74 8.30 11.07
C THR A 217 -8.10 7.06 11.87
N LYS A 218 -9.16 7.15 12.69
CA LYS A 218 -9.64 6.05 13.55
C LYS A 218 -8.53 5.39 14.40
N GLY A 219 -7.55 6.20 14.85
CA GLY A 219 -6.42 5.73 15.65
C GLY A 219 -5.34 4.96 14.87
N VAL A 220 -5.45 4.83 13.55
CA VAL A 220 -4.45 4.20 12.69
C VAL A 220 -3.69 5.27 11.91
N ARG A 221 -2.36 5.26 12.01
CA ARG A 221 -1.48 6.06 11.16
C ARG A 221 -1.28 5.34 9.84
N TYR A 222 -1.42 6.07 8.74
CA TYR A 222 -1.16 5.64 7.38
C TYR A 222 -0.06 6.48 6.77
N THR A 223 0.53 5.93 5.73
CA THR A 223 1.31 6.66 4.73
C THR A 223 0.75 6.34 3.35
N GLY A 224 0.99 7.20 2.37
CA GLY A 224 0.44 7.02 1.04
C GLY A 224 1.22 7.71 -0.05
N GLU A 225 0.88 7.33 -1.27
CA GLU A 225 1.42 7.90 -2.50
C GLU A 225 0.28 8.16 -3.47
N VAL A 226 0.37 9.30 -4.14
CA VAL A 226 -0.62 9.78 -5.10
C VAL A 226 -0.09 9.51 -6.51
N TYR A 227 -0.86 8.78 -7.29
CA TYR A 227 -0.59 8.49 -8.69
C TYR A 227 -1.68 9.09 -9.57
N GLY A 228 -1.42 9.16 -10.88
CA GLY A 228 -2.39 9.70 -11.82
C GLY A 228 -3.78 9.06 -11.71
N ARG A 229 -3.88 7.74 -11.51
CA ARG A 229 -5.17 7.03 -11.50
C ARG A 229 -5.80 6.91 -10.12
N ASP A 230 -4.99 6.86 -9.08
CA ASP A 230 -5.44 6.48 -7.76
C ASP A 230 -4.47 6.94 -6.68
N VAL A 231 -4.95 6.93 -5.44
CA VAL A 231 -4.14 7.08 -4.25
C VAL A 231 -4.01 5.71 -3.60
N ILE A 232 -2.80 5.32 -3.28
CA ILE A 232 -2.54 4.08 -2.54
C ILE A 232 -2.00 4.40 -1.16
N ILE A 233 -2.49 3.69 -0.15
CA ILE A 233 -2.11 3.87 1.25
C ILE A 233 -1.69 2.56 1.89
N SER A 234 -0.89 2.66 2.94
CA SER A 234 -0.49 1.54 3.77
C SER A 234 -0.54 1.99 5.24
N PRO A 235 -1.12 1.19 6.16
CA PRO A 235 -0.96 1.45 7.57
C PRO A 235 0.55 1.47 7.92
N TYR A 236 0.94 2.39 8.80
CA TYR A 236 2.34 2.51 9.21
C TYR A 236 2.83 1.18 9.79
N GLU A 237 4.05 0.76 9.41
CA GLU A 237 4.64 -0.54 9.77
C GLU A 237 3.93 -1.78 9.18
N GLN A 238 2.97 -1.60 8.26
CA GLN A 238 2.29 -2.67 7.52
C GLN A 238 2.50 -2.54 6.00
N TRP A 239 3.73 -2.23 5.58
CA TRP A 239 4.14 -1.85 4.22
C TRP A 239 3.77 -2.85 3.12
N ASN A 240 3.46 -4.08 3.50
CA ASN A 240 3.00 -5.15 2.63
C ASN A 240 1.51 -5.06 2.26
N ILE A 241 0.71 -4.32 3.04
CA ILE A 241 -0.69 -4.00 2.79
C ILE A 241 -0.73 -2.66 2.08
N VAL A 242 -1.14 -2.67 0.83
CA VAL A 242 -1.36 -1.46 0.03
C VAL A 242 -2.82 -1.47 -0.40
N LEU A 243 -3.56 -0.46 0.07
CA LEU A 243 -4.97 -0.27 -0.21
C LEU A 243 -5.13 0.83 -1.25
N SER A 244 -5.97 0.61 -2.25
CA SER A 244 -6.40 1.64 -3.21
C SER A 244 -7.55 2.45 -2.62
N ALA A 245 -7.52 3.78 -2.82
CA ALA A 245 -8.61 4.65 -2.42
C ALA A 245 -9.93 4.28 -3.10
N ASN A 246 -9.88 3.87 -4.37
CA ASN A 246 -11.06 3.43 -5.12
C ASN A 246 -11.70 2.17 -4.53
N GLU A 247 -10.92 1.32 -3.86
CA GLU A 247 -11.37 0.05 -3.26
C GLU A 247 -11.78 0.18 -1.79
N LEU A 248 -11.52 1.31 -1.13
CA LEU A 248 -11.89 1.52 0.27
C LEU A 248 -13.41 1.49 0.46
N THR A 249 -13.89 0.61 1.33
CA THR A 249 -15.31 0.51 1.70
C THR A 249 -15.69 1.36 2.91
N ASP A 250 -14.73 1.71 3.76
CA ASP A 250 -14.94 2.64 4.88
C ASP A 250 -14.94 4.09 4.36
N ASN A 251 -16.13 4.71 4.36
CA ASN A 251 -16.34 6.06 3.87
C ASN A 251 -15.66 7.14 4.73
N GLU A 252 -15.47 6.90 6.03
CA GLU A 252 -14.79 7.84 6.92
C GLU A 252 -13.29 7.86 6.59
N VAL A 253 -12.67 6.68 6.49
CA VAL A 253 -11.26 6.52 6.09
C VAL A 253 -11.04 7.10 4.69
N TYR A 254 -11.94 6.82 3.75
CA TYR A 254 -11.86 7.39 2.40
C TYR A 254 -11.95 8.93 2.41
N THR A 255 -12.89 9.49 3.16
CA THR A 255 -13.09 10.95 3.22
C THR A 255 -11.88 11.65 3.83
N ASP A 256 -11.32 11.07 4.90
CA ASP A 256 -10.08 11.59 5.50
C ASP A 256 -8.91 11.46 4.52
N LEU A 257 -8.74 10.31 3.86
CA LEU A 257 -7.73 10.14 2.83
C LEU A 257 -7.84 11.21 1.73
N MET A 258 -9.05 11.48 1.23
CA MET A 258 -9.26 12.52 0.23
C MET A 258 -8.94 13.92 0.77
N ARG A 259 -9.28 14.24 2.04
CA ARG A 259 -8.87 15.50 2.67
C ARG A 259 -7.35 15.69 2.62
N PHE A 260 -6.59 14.67 3.03
CA PHE A 260 -5.13 14.73 3.01
C PHE A 260 -4.56 14.73 1.59
N THR A 261 -5.17 13.98 0.67
CA THR A 261 -4.77 13.97 -0.75
C THR A 261 -4.90 15.35 -1.37
N TYR A 262 -6.07 15.98 -1.23
CA TYR A 262 -6.34 17.33 -1.74
C TYR A 262 -5.35 18.34 -1.14
N GLY A 263 -5.16 18.32 0.18
CA GLY A 263 -4.19 19.20 0.85
C GLY A 263 -2.74 18.96 0.37
N ALA A 264 -2.34 17.71 0.15
CA ALA A 264 -1.01 17.37 -0.35
C ALA A 264 -0.78 17.83 -1.80
N LEU A 265 -1.85 17.99 -2.57
CA LEU A 265 -1.85 18.49 -3.94
C LEU A 265 -2.09 20.01 -4.03
N GLY A 266 -2.30 20.69 -2.89
CA GLY A 266 -2.58 22.13 -2.86
C GLY A 266 -3.97 22.50 -3.40
N VAL A 267 -4.93 21.58 -3.32
CA VAL A 267 -6.32 21.78 -3.76
C VAL A 267 -7.23 21.86 -2.54
N ASP A 268 -8.20 22.79 -2.54
CA ASP A 268 -9.20 22.92 -1.49
C ASP A 268 -10.09 21.68 -1.42
N PHE A 269 -10.10 21.00 -0.27
CA PHE A 269 -11.00 19.88 -0.04
C PHE A 269 -12.39 20.34 0.39
N ARG A 270 -13.39 20.17 -0.50
CA ARG A 270 -14.78 20.60 -0.28
C ARG A 270 -15.76 19.44 -0.50
N PRO A 271 -15.93 18.55 0.50
CA PRO A 271 -16.71 17.31 0.34
C PRO A 271 -18.21 17.54 0.07
N GLU A 272 -18.71 18.72 0.38
CA GLU A 272 -20.08 19.15 0.12
C GLU A 272 -20.34 19.59 -1.33
N GLN A 273 -19.29 19.88 -2.12
CA GLN A 273 -19.45 20.38 -3.48
C GLN A 273 -19.86 19.28 -4.47
N ALA A 274 -20.61 19.69 -5.50
CA ALA A 274 -21.21 18.79 -6.46
C ALA A 274 -20.19 17.93 -7.22
N PHE A 275 -19.04 18.48 -7.60
CA PHE A 275 -17.99 17.72 -8.29
C PHE A 275 -17.42 16.60 -7.43
N TYR A 276 -17.06 16.88 -6.17
CA TYR A 276 -16.57 15.85 -5.26
C TYR A 276 -17.64 14.78 -5.01
N ARG A 277 -18.88 15.19 -4.71
CA ARG A 277 -20.00 14.26 -4.51
C ARG A 277 -20.25 13.37 -5.72
N PHE A 278 -20.10 13.91 -6.93
CA PHE A 278 -20.30 13.16 -8.17
C PHE A 278 -19.27 12.03 -8.35
N ILE A 279 -18.03 12.24 -7.91
CA ILE A 279 -16.96 11.24 -8.06
C ILE A 279 -16.83 10.29 -6.87
N SER A 280 -17.25 10.72 -5.68
CA SER A 280 -17.10 9.97 -4.43
C SER A 280 -18.22 8.97 -4.17
N GLN A 281 -19.31 9.00 -4.96
CA GLN A 281 -20.39 8.02 -4.88
C GLN A 281 -19.88 6.62 -5.24
N THR A 282 -20.31 5.59 -4.53
CA THR A 282 -19.93 4.20 -4.81
C THR A 282 -20.85 3.59 -5.88
N PRO A 283 -20.32 2.98 -6.96
CA PRO A 283 -18.91 2.83 -7.30
C PRO A 283 -18.27 4.15 -7.77
N ARG A 284 -17.07 4.43 -7.26
CA ARG A 284 -16.35 5.69 -7.51
C ARG A 284 -16.03 5.86 -8.99
N LYS A 285 -16.09 7.11 -9.47
CA LYS A 285 -15.79 7.41 -10.87
C LYS A 285 -14.27 7.46 -11.07
N PRO A 286 -13.73 6.78 -12.10
CA PRO A 286 -12.29 6.73 -12.36
C PRO A 286 -11.78 8.02 -13.04
N VAL A 287 -11.93 9.16 -12.37
CA VAL A 287 -11.48 10.46 -12.86
C VAL A 287 -10.00 10.72 -12.53
N GLY A 288 -9.43 9.92 -11.64
CA GLY A 288 -8.10 10.11 -11.05
C GLY A 288 -8.12 11.09 -9.87
N VAL A 289 -7.13 11.97 -9.76
CA VAL A 289 -6.94 12.90 -8.64
C VAL A 289 -7.09 14.35 -9.09
N PRO A 290 -7.48 15.29 -8.20
CA PRO A 290 -7.67 16.69 -8.58
C PRO A 290 -6.32 17.32 -8.96
N LEU A 291 -6.36 18.28 -9.88
CA LEU A 291 -5.18 19.03 -10.32
C LEU A 291 -5.19 20.49 -9.87
N ASP A 292 -6.37 21.05 -9.65
CA ASP A 292 -6.60 22.44 -9.26
C ASP A 292 -7.98 22.58 -8.61
N ASP A 293 -8.19 23.75 -7.99
CA ASP A 293 -9.50 24.20 -7.56
C ASP A 293 -10.47 24.35 -8.73
N SER A 294 -11.77 24.44 -8.40
CA SER A 294 -12.79 24.69 -9.41
C SER A 294 -12.62 26.10 -10.00
N ILE A 295 -12.54 26.19 -11.32
CA ILE A 295 -12.39 27.44 -12.06
C ILE A 295 -13.63 27.73 -12.91
N ARG A 296 -13.84 29.02 -13.19
CA ARG A 296 -14.81 29.46 -14.20
C ARG A 296 -14.12 29.53 -15.55
N LEU A 297 -14.73 28.89 -16.54
CA LEU A 297 -14.20 28.81 -17.90
C LEU A 297 -15.25 29.34 -18.88
N GLN A 298 -14.82 30.08 -19.89
CA GLN A 298 -15.68 30.54 -20.99
C GLN A 298 -15.23 29.86 -22.29
N ALA A 299 -16.13 29.15 -22.95
CA ALA A 299 -15.90 28.54 -24.25
C ALA A 299 -15.89 29.60 -25.36
N ARG A 300 -15.36 29.22 -26.54
CA ARG A 300 -15.18 30.14 -27.68
C ARG A 300 -16.50 30.65 -28.27
N ASP A 301 -17.60 29.96 -28.03
CA ASP A 301 -18.97 30.37 -28.39
C ASP A 301 -19.60 31.32 -27.35
N GLY A 302 -18.88 31.67 -26.29
CA GLY A 302 -19.32 32.56 -25.22
C GLY A 302 -20.00 31.86 -24.05
N ALA A 303 -20.27 30.54 -24.13
CA ALA A 303 -20.88 29.77 -23.05
C ALA A 303 -19.94 29.70 -21.84
N ALA A 304 -20.48 29.81 -20.63
CA ALA A 304 -19.72 29.78 -19.39
C ALA A 304 -19.97 28.49 -18.61
N TYR A 305 -18.93 27.99 -17.96
CA TYR A 305 -18.94 26.74 -17.20
C TYR A 305 -18.17 26.91 -15.89
N ALA A 306 -18.64 26.28 -14.82
CA ALA A 306 -17.75 25.94 -13.71
C ALA A 306 -17.10 24.60 -14.05
N THR A 307 -15.80 24.47 -13.81
CA THR A 307 -15.00 23.32 -14.23
C THR A 307 -14.02 22.92 -13.15
N GLN A 308 -13.76 21.62 -13.01
CA GLN A 308 -12.67 21.11 -12.18
C GLN A 308 -11.86 20.09 -12.97
N LEU A 309 -10.54 20.27 -12.96
CA LEU A 309 -9.60 19.42 -13.68
C LEU A 309 -9.14 18.26 -12.80
N TYR A 310 -9.26 17.05 -13.32
CA TYR A 310 -8.68 15.83 -12.76
C TYR A 310 -7.67 15.25 -13.75
N THR A 311 -6.84 14.34 -13.27
CA THR A 311 -5.77 13.70 -14.07
C THR A 311 -6.27 12.95 -15.29
N PHE A 312 -7.47 12.35 -15.26
CA PHE A 312 -8.04 11.62 -16.40
C PHE A 312 -9.37 12.18 -16.90
N GLU A 313 -9.96 13.15 -16.20
CA GLU A 313 -11.22 13.75 -16.60
C GLU A 313 -11.28 15.25 -16.33
N THR A 314 -12.25 15.88 -16.98
CA THR A 314 -12.69 17.22 -16.59
C THR A 314 -14.17 17.16 -16.27
N LEU A 315 -14.52 17.61 -15.08
CA LEU A 315 -15.91 17.79 -14.67
C LEU A 315 -16.32 19.22 -14.96
N TYR A 316 -17.54 19.38 -15.44
CA TYR A 316 -18.08 20.70 -15.72
C TYR A 316 -19.59 20.78 -15.49
N THR A 317 -20.06 21.99 -15.22
CA THR A 317 -21.48 22.35 -15.15
C THR A 317 -21.71 23.69 -15.85
N PRO A 318 -22.79 23.85 -16.64
CA PRO A 318 -23.11 25.11 -17.29
C PRO A 318 -23.45 26.22 -16.29
N ILE A 319 -23.05 27.44 -16.63
CA ILE A 319 -23.43 28.67 -15.94
C ILE A 319 -24.45 29.39 -16.82
N THR A 320 -25.56 29.82 -16.22
CA THR A 320 -26.62 30.55 -16.93
C THR A 320 -26.11 31.79 -17.64
N ALA A 321 -26.64 32.05 -18.84
CA ALA A 321 -26.27 33.21 -19.67
C ALA A 321 -26.44 34.52 -18.89
N GLY A 322 -25.46 35.42 -19.00
CA GLY A 322 -25.38 36.64 -18.17
C GLY A 322 -24.59 36.48 -16.87
N GLY A 323 -24.03 35.29 -16.60
CA GLY A 323 -23.14 35.03 -15.47
C GLY A 323 -23.85 34.88 -14.13
N GLY A 324 -25.10 34.43 -14.16
CA GLY A 324 -25.94 34.16 -12.99
C GLY A 324 -25.58 32.87 -12.25
N SER A 325 -26.60 32.16 -11.75
CA SER A 325 -26.43 30.96 -10.93
C SER A 325 -25.84 29.78 -11.72
N THR A 326 -24.98 29.01 -11.05
CA THR A 326 -24.42 27.75 -11.56
C THR A 326 -25.41 26.61 -11.29
N ASP A 327 -25.71 25.79 -12.31
CA ASP A 327 -26.61 24.64 -12.14
C ASP A 327 -25.86 23.43 -11.57
N TRP A 328 -25.65 23.43 -10.26
CA TRP A 328 -24.96 22.34 -9.55
C TRP A 328 -25.72 21.00 -9.56
N SER A 329 -26.95 20.96 -10.08
CA SER A 329 -27.68 19.70 -10.27
C SER A 329 -27.18 18.91 -11.49
N VAL A 330 -26.46 19.57 -12.41
CA VAL A 330 -25.96 18.99 -13.66
C VAL A 330 -24.44 18.95 -13.66
N VAL A 331 -23.86 17.81 -13.28
CA VAL A 331 -22.41 17.56 -13.41
C VAL A 331 -22.17 16.64 -14.61
N ARG A 332 -21.28 17.04 -15.52
CA ARG A 332 -20.92 16.29 -16.74
C ARG A 332 -19.43 15.98 -16.76
N GLN A 333 -19.06 14.86 -17.40
CA GLN A 333 -17.68 14.49 -17.70
C GLN A 333 -17.39 14.86 -19.16
N LEU A 334 -16.28 15.55 -19.42
CA LEU A 334 -15.92 15.94 -20.79
C LEU A 334 -15.89 14.72 -21.72
N SER A 335 -15.29 13.59 -21.31
CA SER A 335 -15.23 12.40 -22.17
C SER A 335 -16.59 11.88 -22.62
N SER A 336 -17.62 11.95 -21.78
CA SER A 336 -18.96 11.46 -22.10
C SER A 336 -19.59 12.25 -23.25
N VAL A 337 -19.21 13.52 -23.37
CA VAL A 337 -19.67 14.43 -24.42
C VAL A 337 -18.86 14.27 -25.69
N LEU A 338 -17.55 14.02 -25.57
CA LEU A 338 -16.66 13.74 -26.71
C LEU A 338 -16.85 12.37 -27.34
N ALA A 339 -17.43 11.40 -26.61
CA ALA A 339 -17.72 10.06 -27.11
C ALA A 339 -18.96 10.01 -28.03
N ALA A 340 -19.71 11.10 -28.16
CA ALA A 340 -20.84 11.19 -29.08
C ALA A 340 -20.36 11.01 -30.54
N GLN A 341 -21.12 10.25 -31.35
CA GLN A 341 -20.76 9.94 -32.75
C GLN A 341 -20.52 11.20 -33.60
N ASN A 342 -21.16 12.33 -33.24
CA ASN A 342 -20.93 13.64 -33.82
C ASN A 342 -20.75 14.66 -32.69
N ILE A 343 -19.51 15.11 -32.48
CA ILE A 343 -19.25 16.24 -31.58
C ILE A 343 -19.84 17.52 -32.19
N ASN A 344 -20.70 18.22 -31.47
CA ASN A 344 -21.22 19.51 -31.94
C ASN A 344 -20.16 20.61 -31.74
N ALA A 345 -20.38 21.78 -32.35
CA ALA A 345 -19.42 22.88 -32.31
C ALA A 345 -19.15 23.40 -30.88
N ALA A 346 -20.17 23.40 -30.00
CA ALA A 346 -20.04 23.86 -28.62
C ALA A 346 -19.16 22.91 -27.80
N ASP A 347 -19.37 21.60 -27.94
CA ASP A 347 -18.58 20.57 -27.25
C ASP A 347 -17.13 20.53 -27.76
N ALA A 348 -16.92 20.78 -29.05
CA ALA A 348 -15.59 20.94 -29.62
C ALA A 348 -14.88 22.20 -29.08
N ALA A 349 -15.59 23.33 -29.01
CA ALA A 349 -15.07 24.57 -28.44
C ALA A 349 -14.71 24.41 -26.95
N LEU A 350 -15.55 23.71 -26.18
CA LEU A 350 -15.30 23.40 -24.77
C LEU A 350 -14.09 22.47 -24.59
N ARG A 351 -13.95 21.43 -25.43
CA ARG A 351 -12.76 20.57 -25.42
C ARG A 351 -11.47 21.37 -25.61
N ASP A 352 -11.45 22.25 -26.60
CA ASP A 352 -10.24 22.97 -26.99
C ASP A 352 -9.78 23.93 -25.90
N VAL A 353 -10.71 24.68 -25.29
CA VAL A 353 -10.39 25.57 -24.17
C VAL A 353 -9.99 24.81 -22.90
N ILE A 354 -10.56 23.62 -22.64
CA ILE A 354 -10.13 22.76 -21.53
C ILE A 354 -8.69 22.26 -21.77
N ASN A 355 -8.37 21.81 -22.98
CA ASN A 355 -7.01 21.40 -23.32
C ASN A 355 -6.02 22.56 -23.18
N GLU A 356 -6.36 23.75 -23.66
CA GLU A 356 -5.55 24.95 -23.45
C GLU A 356 -5.33 25.22 -21.96
N THR A 357 -6.39 25.15 -21.16
CA THR A 357 -6.34 25.36 -19.71
C THR A 357 -5.45 24.33 -19.00
N MET A 358 -5.53 23.05 -19.37
CA MET A 358 -4.67 22.00 -18.80
C MET A 358 -3.18 22.26 -19.03
N TYR A 359 -2.81 22.77 -20.21
CA TYR A 359 -1.42 23.09 -20.51
C TYR A 359 -0.98 24.42 -19.88
N MET A 360 -1.88 25.41 -19.80
CA MET A 360 -1.60 26.66 -19.09
C MET A 360 -1.28 26.44 -17.60
N ARG A 361 -1.96 25.47 -16.93
CA ARG A 361 -1.65 25.11 -15.53
C ARG A 361 -0.17 24.80 -15.30
N ILE A 362 0.46 24.12 -16.25
CA ILE A 362 1.88 23.74 -16.16
C ILE A 362 2.80 24.77 -16.83
N ASN A 363 2.31 25.98 -17.15
CA ASN A 363 3.02 27.01 -17.92
C ASN A 363 3.51 26.53 -19.29
N ASP A 364 2.73 25.68 -19.98
CA ASP A 364 2.97 25.25 -21.36
C ASP A 364 1.79 25.65 -22.27
N ARG A 365 1.96 25.49 -23.58
CA ARG A 365 0.91 25.75 -24.57
C ARG A 365 0.39 24.44 -25.15
N PHE A 366 -0.93 24.35 -25.31
CA PHE A 366 -1.53 23.26 -26.07
C PHE A 366 -1.31 23.45 -27.57
N VAL A 367 -0.56 22.53 -28.18
CA VAL A 367 -0.35 22.45 -29.63
C VAL A 367 -0.55 20.99 -30.06
N PRO A 368 -1.74 20.60 -30.56
CA PRO A 368 -2.09 19.19 -30.74
C PRO A 368 -1.18 18.44 -31.72
N GLU A 369 -0.56 19.14 -32.67
CA GLU A 369 0.36 18.54 -33.64
C GLU A 369 1.77 18.28 -33.09
N PHE A 370 2.11 18.82 -31.91
CA PHE A 370 3.42 18.55 -31.32
C PHE A 370 3.54 17.08 -30.92
N PRO A 371 4.65 16.39 -31.27
CA PRO A 371 4.77 14.93 -31.14
C PRO A 371 4.36 14.37 -29.77
N PHE A 372 4.80 14.99 -28.68
CA PHE A 372 4.45 14.57 -27.31
C PHE A 372 2.94 14.69 -27.04
N ILE A 373 2.34 15.83 -27.40
CA ILE A 373 0.93 16.13 -27.19
C ILE A 373 0.07 15.19 -28.03
N LYS A 374 0.36 15.09 -29.32
CA LYS A 374 -0.29 14.17 -30.26
C LYS A 374 -0.28 12.74 -29.72
N LYS A 375 0.89 12.27 -29.28
CA LYS A 375 1.04 10.90 -28.78
C LYS A 375 0.32 10.67 -27.46
N ALA A 376 0.34 11.63 -26.55
CA ALA A 376 -0.38 11.56 -25.29
C ALA A 376 -1.91 11.52 -25.49
N LEU A 377 -2.43 12.28 -26.46
CA LEU A 377 -3.85 12.24 -26.86
C LEU A 377 -4.24 10.88 -27.44
N GLU A 378 -3.45 10.35 -28.39
CA GLU A 378 -3.66 9.01 -28.98
C GLU A 378 -3.73 7.91 -27.92
N LEU A 379 -2.85 7.99 -26.91
CA LEU A 379 -2.72 6.98 -25.87
C LEU A 379 -3.61 7.24 -24.64
N LYS A 380 -4.38 8.34 -24.63
CA LYS A 380 -5.24 8.76 -23.51
C LYS A 380 -4.48 8.82 -22.19
N PHE A 381 -3.30 9.45 -22.19
CA PHE A 381 -2.45 9.56 -21.00
C PHE A 381 -2.94 10.56 -19.96
N GLY A 382 -4.06 11.24 -20.21
CA GLY A 382 -4.61 12.22 -19.30
C GLY A 382 -3.79 13.51 -19.26
N ALA A 383 -3.95 14.27 -18.19
CA ALA A 383 -3.39 15.60 -18.05
C ALA A 383 -1.84 15.58 -18.04
N PRO A 384 -1.18 16.61 -18.62
CA PRO A 384 0.26 16.78 -18.47
C PRO A 384 0.56 17.23 -17.03
N LEU A 385 1.55 16.60 -16.39
CA LEU A 385 1.97 16.93 -15.02
C LEU A 385 3.18 17.87 -15.02
N THR A 386 3.92 17.93 -16.12
CA THR A 386 5.11 18.78 -16.27
C THR A 386 5.16 19.40 -17.66
N THR A 387 5.92 20.48 -17.78
CA THR A 387 6.49 20.89 -19.08
C THR A 387 7.46 19.82 -19.59
N LYS A 388 7.89 19.95 -20.85
CA LYS A 388 8.98 19.14 -21.40
C LYS A 388 10.27 19.44 -20.64
N ARG A 389 11.01 18.39 -20.31
CA ARG A 389 12.25 18.44 -19.55
C ARG A 389 13.37 17.74 -20.29
N GLU A 390 14.60 18.16 -20.04
CA GLU A 390 15.79 17.51 -20.56
C GLU A 390 16.52 16.80 -19.42
N TRP A 391 17.05 15.62 -19.72
CA TRP A 391 17.84 14.85 -18.78
C TRP A 391 18.92 14.07 -19.51
N THR A 392 20.14 14.07 -18.99
CA THR A 392 21.29 13.42 -19.62
C THR A 392 21.68 12.16 -18.86
N PHE A 393 21.82 11.05 -19.60
CA PHE A 393 22.21 9.75 -19.07
C PHE A 393 23.17 9.05 -20.00
N LYS A 394 24.33 8.63 -19.46
CA LYS A 394 25.41 7.94 -20.20
C LYS A 394 25.76 8.65 -21.52
N GLY A 395 25.94 9.97 -21.45
CA GLY A 395 26.35 10.80 -22.60
C GLY A 395 25.25 11.09 -23.64
N LYS A 396 24.02 10.64 -23.42
CA LYS A 396 22.86 10.96 -24.27
C LYS A 396 21.88 11.86 -23.54
N THR A 397 21.44 12.93 -24.19
CA THR A 397 20.37 13.79 -23.67
C THR A 397 19.02 13.31 -24.18
N TYR A 398 18.07 13.15 -23.27
CA TYR A 398 16.70 12.78 -23.53
C TYR A 398 15.79 13.98 -23.25
N VAL A 399 14.75 14.12 -24.05
CA VAL A 399 13.61 14.99 -23.77
C VAL A 399 12.48 14.11 -23.26
N TYR A 400 11.85 14.48 -22.14
CA TYR A 400 10.73 13.74 -21.58
C TYR A 400 9.64 14.68 -21.07
N GLN A 401 8.40 14.17 -21.02
CA GLN A 401 7.27 14.87 -20.43
C GLN A 401 6.42 13.87 -19.65
N VAL A 402 6.07 14.26 -18.42
CA VAL A 402 5.28 13.43 -17.52
C VAL A 402 3.80 13.74 -17.73
N TYR A 403 3.01 12.71 -18.01
CA TYR A 403 1.56 12.76 -18.05
C TYR A 403 0.99 11.89 -16.92
N ALA A 404 -0.28 12.09 -16.57
CA ALA A 404 -0.93 11.33 -15.51
C ALA A 404 -0.79 9.80 -15.69
N GLY A 405 -0.94 9.30 -16.91
CA GLY A 405 -0.94 7.86 -17.20
C GLY A 405 0.42 7.25 -17.50
N ASP A 406 1.40 8.02 -17.94
CA ASP A 406 2.75 7.53 -18.26
C ASP A 406 3.69 8.71 -18.52
N THR A 407 4.98 8.40 -18.70
CA THR A 407 5.97 9.37 -19.18
C THR A 407 6.37 9.04 -20.61
N LEU A 408 6.30 10.04 -21.49
CA LEU A 408 6.86 9.95 -22.83
C LEU A 408 8.30 10.48 -22.82
N TYR A 409 9.18 9.85 -23.58
CA TYR A 409 10.54 10.33 -23.77
C TYR A 409 11.10 9.99 -25.15
N ALA A 410 12.07 10.77 -25.61
CA ALA A 410 12.84 10.52 -26.83
C ALA A 410 14.26 11.04 -26.67
N VAL A 411 15.17 10.65 -27.56
CA VAL A 411 16.50 11.26 -27.63
C VAL A 411 16.35 12.68 -28.15
N LYS A 412 17.05 13.65 -27.55
CA LYS A 412 17.03 15.04 -28.00
C LYS A 412 17.49 15.12 -29.46
N GLY A 413 16.68 15.71 -30.32
CA GLY A 413 16.93 15.81 -31.77
C GLY A 413 16.23 14.75 -32.62
N ASP A 414 15.66 13.70 -32.02
CA ASP A 414 14.85 12.70 -32.72
C ASP A 414 13.52 12.46 -31.98
N LEU A 415 12.57 13.36 -32.20
CA LEU A 415 11.24 13.26 -31.60
C LEU A 415 10.32 12.27 -32.33
N THR A 416 10.79 11.63 -33.40
CA THR A 416 10.00 10.63 -34.15
C THR A 416 9.96 9.28 -33.43
N THR A 417 10.91 9.04 -32.51
CA THR A 417 11.09 7.78 -31.78
C THR A 417 10.59 7.85 -30.33
N LEU A 418 9.45 8.52 -30.09
CA LEU A 418 8.83 8.61 -28.76
C LEU A 418 8.58 7.22 -28.16
N LYS A 419 9.07 7.03 -26.93
CA LYS A 419 8.92 5.82 -26.13
C LYS A 419 8.14 6.09 -24.86
N ARG A 420 7.57 5.02 -24.32
CA ARG A 420 6.87 5.01 -23.04
C ARG A 420 7.78 4.49 -21.94
N LEU A 421 7.82 5.21 -20.82
CA LEU A 421 8.62 4.81 -19.68
C LEU A 421 8.12 3.48 -19.08
N SER A 422 6.81 3.28 -18.97
CA SER A 422 6.22 2.03 -18.47
C SER A 422 6.61 0.77 -19.27
N GLN A 423 7.00 0.92 -20.54
CA GLN A 423 7.43 -0.16 -21.43
C GLN A 423 8.96 -0.32 -21.49
N THR A 424 9.70 0.56 -20.81
CA THR A 424 11.17 0.50 -20.78
C THR A 424 11.60 -0.34 -19.58
N ALA A 425 12.48 -1.32 -19.79
CA ALA A 425 12.97 -2.21 -18.74
C ALA A 425 13.82 -1.47 -17.68
N ASP A 426 13.78 -2.00 -16.44
CA ASP A 426 14.69 -1.63 -15.36
C ASP A 426 16.04 -2.33 -15.46
#